data_AF-A0A0A1XCM9-F1
#
_entry.id   AF-A0A0A1XCM9-F1
#
_cell.length_a   1.000
_cell.length_b   1.000
_cell.length_c   1.000
_cell.angle_alpha   90.00
_cell.angle_beta   90.00
_cell.angle_gamma   90.00
#
_symmetry.space_group_name_H-M   'P 1'
#
loop_
_entity.id
_entity.type
_entity.pdbx_description
1 polymer ?
#
loop_
_entity_poly.entity_id
_entity_poly.type
_entity_poly.pdbx_seq_one_letter_code
_entity_poly.pdbx_strand_id
1 'polypeptide(L)'
;MLKFILVACLLVQIAVAAPATQAEAEERAELERIQNESAQYSYGSNIEDNINDGAIQREETRDGTKVKGMYSYRDGFVMRTVYYEADENGYRVVKEDTQEIGDGPQFDENGEATVEGSLIPKYSIRLDTSDNEKHYKDARTR
;
A
#
# COMPACT_ATOMS: atom_id res chain seq x y z
N MET A 1 -50.17 19.29 23.36
CA MET A 1 -49.46 18.04 23.05
C MET A 1 -48.23 18.27 22.16
N LEU A 2 -48.34 19.02 21.05
CA LEU A 2 -47.21 19.33 20.15
C LEU A 2 -46.01 20.03 20.82
N LYS A 3 -46.27 20.90 21.82
CA LYS A 3 -45.24 21.66 22.53
C LYS A 3 -44.35 20.79 23.43
N PHE A 4 -44.90 19.70 23.99
CA PHE A 4 -44.13 18.73 24.80
C PHE A 4 -43.27 17.81 23.91
N ILE A 5 -43.76 17.50 22.70
CA ILE A 5 -43.01 16.72 21.71
C ILE A 5 -41.79 17.51 21.21
N LEU A 6 -41.95 18.80 20.91
CA LEU A 6 -40.83 19.67 20.49
C LEU A 6 -39.75 19.81 21.58
N VAL A 7 -40.15 19.95 22.85
CA VAL A 7 -39.20 20.03 23.96
C VAL A 7 -38.46 18.71 24.16
N ALA A 8 -39.16 17.57 24.06
CA ALA A 8 -38.52 16.25 24.14
C ALA A 8 -37.52 16.03 22.98
N CYS A 9 -37.88 16.41 21.75
CA CYS A 9 -36.96 16.34 20.61
C CYS A 9 -35.73 17.23 20.80
N LEU A 10 -35.90 18.45 21.34
CA LEU A 10 -34.78 19.36 21.59
C LEU A 10 -33.83 18.80 22.67
N LEU A 11 -34.36 18.20 23.73
CA LEU A 11 -33.56 17.60 24.80
C LEU A 11 -32.77 16.36 24.32
N VAL A 12 -33.36 15.54 23.43
CA VAL A 12 -32.66 14.42 22.79
C VAL A 12 -31.51 14.91 21.91
N GLN A 13 -31.73 15.98 21.12
CA GLN A 13 -30.68 16.57 20.28
C GLN A 13 -29.52 17.12 21.11
N ILE A 14 -29.81 17.78 22.24
CA ILE A 14 -28.79 18.30 23.16
C ILE A 14 -28.01 17.16 23.83
N ALA A 15 -28.69 16.06 24.21
CA ALA A 15 -28.04 14.90 24.82
C ALA A 15 -27.09 14.18 23.84
N VAL A 16 -27.45 14.10 22.55
CA VAL A 16 -26.60 13.47 21.51
C VAL A 16 -25.40 14.35 21.13
N ALA A 17 -25.52 15.68 21.25
CA ALA A 17 -24.46 16.63 20.94
C ALA A 17 -23.54 16.97 22.14
N ALA A 18 -23.74 16.32 23.29
CA ALA A 18 -22.90 16.54 24.46
C ALA A 18 -21.45 16.08 24.19
N PRO A 19 -20.43 16.85 24.59
CA PRO A 19 -19.04 16.41 24.48
C PRO A 19 -18.82 15.15 25.32
N ALA A 20 -18.00 14.23 24.81
CA ALA A 20 -17.63 13.02 25.54
C ALA A 20 -17.07 13.38 26.92
N THR A 21 -17.55 12.68 27.94
CA THR A 21 -17.01 12.73 29.29
C THR A 21 -15.58 12.17 29.31
N GLN A 22 -14.81 12.51 30.34
CA GLN A 22 -13.45 11.99 30.51
C GLN A 22 -13.41 10.45 30.57
N ALA A 23 -14.40 9.83 31.24
CA ALA A 23 -14.52 8.37 31.32
C ALA A 23 -14.72 7.72 29.94
N GLU A 24 -15.56 8.32 29.08
CA GLU A 24 -15.77 7.84 27.71
C GLU A 24 -14.51 8.03 26.83
N ALA A 25 -13.73 9.08 27.08
CA ALA A 25 -12.46 9.30 26.38
C ALA A 25 -11.39 8.27 26.78
N GLU A 26 -11.29 7.94 28.07
CA GLU A 26 -10.39 6.91 28.58
C GLU A 26 -10.78 5.51 28.07
N GLU A 27 -12.07 5.19 28.06
CA GLU A 27 -12.59 3.93 27.48
C GLU A 27 -12.27 3.83 25.98
N ARG A 28 -12.45 4.93 25.23
CA ARG A 28 -12.09 4.97 23.81
C ARG A 28 -10.60 4.74 23.59
N ALA A 29 -9.74 5.40 24.38
CA ALA A 29 -8.30 5.24 24.27
C ALA A 29 -7.85 3.80 24.60
N GLU A 30 -8.49 3.16 25.57
CA GLU A 30 -8.27 1.75 25.90
C GLU A 30 -8.65 0.84 24.72
N LEU A 31 -9.83 1.05 24.13
CA LEU A 31 -10.28 0.29 22.96
C LEU A 31 -9.35 0.47 21.76
N GLU A 32 -8.89 1.69 21.49
CA GLU A 32 -7.91 1.98 20.44
C GLU A 32 -6.58 1.28 20.71
N ARG A 33 -6.11 1.27 21.96
CA ARG A 33 -4.88 0.54 22.34
C ARG A 33 -5.03 -0.96 22.07
N ILE A 34 -6.12 -1.58 22.54
CA ILE A 34 -6.41 -3.00 22.33
C ILE A 34 -6.50 -3.33 20.82
N GLN A 35 -7.14 -2.47 20.03
CA GLN A 35 -7.23 -2.65 18.58
C GLN A 35 -5.84 -2.59 17.93
N ASN A 36 -5.00 -1.64 18.31
CA ASN A 36 -3.66 -1.49 17.76
C ASN A 36 -2.74 -2.66 18.13
N GLU A 37 -2.81 -3.15 19.37
CA GLU A 37 -2.03 -4.29 19.87
C GLU A 37 -2.48 -5.62 19.26
N SER A 38 -3.74 -5.74 18.85
CA SER A 38 -4.31 -6.94 18.21
C SER A 38 -4.32 -6.90 16.68
N ALA A 39 -3.96 -5.78 16.06
CA ALA A 39 -3.98 -5.63 14.61
C ALA A 39 -2.93 -6.51 13.93
N GLN A 40 -3.39 -7.33 12.98
CA GLN A 40 -2.56 -8.26 12.22
C GLN A 40 -2.92 -8.17 10.74
N TYR A 41 -1.92 -8.07 9.86
CA TYR A 41 -2.12 -8.29 8.43
C TYR A 41 -0.81 -8.74 7.78
N SER A 42 -0.95 -9.35 6.61
CA SER A 42 0.18 -9.54 5.70
C SER A 42 -0.32 -9.34 4.28
N TYR A 43 0.44 -8.63 3.47
CA TYR A 43 0.19 -8.51 2.04
C TYR A 43 1.50 -8.49 1.27
N GLY A 44 1.41 -8.82 0.00
CA GLY A 44 2.46 -8.62 -0.96
C GLY A 44 1.91 -8.45 -2.37
N SER A 45 2.71 -7.83 -3.21
CA SER A 45 2.44 -7.66 -4.63
C SER A 45 3.74 -7.78 -5.41
N ASN A 46 3.68 -8.41 -6.57
CA ASN A 46 4.79 -8.58 -7.47
C ASN A 46 4.34 -8.21 -8.89
N ILE A 47 5.11 -7.35 -9.53
CA ILE A 47 4.95 -6.92 -10.91
C ILE A 47 6.27 -7.22 -11.59
N GLU A 48 6.24 -8.13 -12.57
CA GLU A 48 7.40 -8.47 -13.39
C GLU A 48 7.09 -8.04 -14.83
N ASP A 49 7.72 -6.98 -15.30
CA ASP A 49 7.56 -6.42 -16.64
C ASP A 49 8.73 -6.83 -17.54
N ASN A 50 8.56 -7.93 -18.27
CA ASN A 50 9.53 -8.37 -19.28
C ASN A 50 9.42 -7.60 -20.60
N ILE A 51 8.51 -6.63 -20.73
CA ILE A 51 8.40 -5.78 -21.93
C ILE A 51 9.43 -4.66 -21.87
N ASN A 52 9.68 -4.09 -20.68
CA ASN A 52 10.61 -2.96 -20.49
C ASN A 52 11.63 -3.20 -19.37
N ASP A 53 11.94 -4.47 -19.05
CA ASP A 53 12.87 -4.84 -17.97
C ASP A 53 12.56 -4.20 -16.60
N GLY A 54 11.28 -3.97 -16.32
CA GLY A 54 10.81 -3.41 -15.08
C GLY A 54 10.44 -4.49 -14.08
N ALA A 55 10.64 -4.23 -12.79
CA ALA A 55 9.99 -5.03 -11.75
C ALA A 55 9.67 -4.18 -10.53
N ILE A 56 8.57 -4.49 -9.86
CA ILE A 56 8.18 -3.88 -8.58
C ILE A 56 7.68 -4.98 -7.65
N GLN A 57 8.30 -5.10 -6.48
CA GLN A 57 7.87 -6.01 -5.43
C GLN A 57 7.60 -5.23 -4.13
N ARG A 58 6.54 -5.61 -3.42
CA ARG A 58 6.27 -5.18 -2.05
C ARG A 58 5.83 -6.35 -1.21
N GLU A 59 6.29 -6.37 0.02
CA GLU A 59 5.80 -7.27 1.06
C GLU A 59 5.75 -6.51 2.38
N GLU A 60 4.68 -6.67 3.13
CA GLU A 60 4.55 -6.09 4.46
C GLU A 60 3.75 -6.99 5.38
N THR A 61 4.20 -7.10 6.62
CA THR A 61 3.51 -7.79 7.70
C THR A 61 3.41 -6.86 8.89
N ARG A 62 2.21 -6.77 9.46
CA ARG A 62 1.96 -6.14 10.75
C ARG A 62 1.65 -7.20 11.79
N ASP A 63 2.32 -7.08 12.93
CA ASP A 63 2.10 -7.85 14.14
C ASP A 63 1.97 -6.90 15.34
N GLY A 64 0.72 -6.63 15.75
CA GLY A 64 0.39 -5.70 16.81
C GLY A 64 0.88 -4.29 16.49
N THR A 65 1.78 -3.76 17.33
CA THR A 65 2.38 -2.43 17.15
C THR A 65 3.59 -2.42 16.20
N LYS A 66 4.00 -3.58 15.68
CA LYS A 66 5.18 -3.72 14.83
C LYS A 66 4.79 -3.94 13.38
N VAL A 67 5.45 -3.24 12.48
CA VAL A 67 5.36 -3.44 11.03
C VAL A 67 6.76 -3.75 10.52
N LYS A 68 6.88 -4.72 9.63
CA LYS A 68 8.10 -4.98 8.87
C LYS A 68 7.73 -5.19 7.42
N GLY A 69 8.59 -4.78 6.52
CA GLY A 69 8.34 -4.96 5.11
C GLY A 69 9.56 -4.71 4.25
N MET A 70 9.34 -4.83 2.95
CA MET A 70 10.33 -4.54 1.94
C MET A 70 9.67 -3.97 0.68
N TYR A 71 10.44 -3.16 -0.03
CA TYR A 71 10.14 -2.75 -1.40
C TYR A 71 11.36 -3.04 -2.26
N SER A 72 11.13 -3.66 -3.41
CA SER A 72 12.13 -3.81 -4.46
C SER A 72 11.64 -3.14 -5.74
N TYR A 73 12.55 -2.49 -6.45
CA TYR A 73 12.31 -2.05 -7.82
C TYR A 73 13.49 -2.37 -8.72
N ARG A 74 13.17 -2.56 -10.00
CA ARG A 74 14.10 -2.81 -11.09
C ARG A 74 13.71 -1.96 -12.30
N ASP A 75 14.69 -1.33 -12.94
CA ASP A 75 14.47 -0.45 -14.10
C ASP A 75 15.37 -0.75 -15.32
N GLY A 76 16.06 -1.90 -15.30
CA GLY A 76 17.04 -2.30 -16.31
C GLY A 76 18.44 -1.71 -16.13
N PHE A 77 18.62 -0.67 -15.30
CA PHE A 77 19.94 -0.18 -14.89
C PHE A 77 20.32 -0.72 -13.52
N VAL A 78 19.40 -0.57 -12.56
CA VAL A 78 19.61 -0.93 -11.17
C VAL A 78 18.45 -1.78 -10.65
N MET A 79 18.77 -2.64 -9.68
CA MET A 79 17.81 -3.24 -8.79
C MET A 79 18.10 -2.73 -7.38
N ARG A 80 17.10 -2.17 -6.71
CA ARG A 80 17.23 -1.73 -5.32
C ARG A 80 16.16 -2.38 -4.47
N THR A 81 16.59 -2.93 -3.35
CA THR A 81 15.75 -3.51 -2.32
C THR A 81 15.96 -2.77 -1.00
N VAL A 82 14.87 -2.28 -0.41
CA VAL A 82 14.87 -1.62 0.91
C VAL A 82 14.03 -2.44 1.87
N TYR A 83 14.60 -2.75 3.02
CA TYR A 83 13.91 -3.41 4.14
C TYR A 83 13.69 -2.39 5.24
N TYR A 84 12.47 -2.38 5.79
CA TYR A 84 12.08 -1.42 6.82
C TYR A 84 11.33 -2.09 7.96
N GLU A 85 11.36 -1.41 9.10
CA GLU A 85 10.56 -1.72 10.27
C GLU A 85 9.94 -0.44 10.85
N ALA A 86 8.78 -0.58 11.50
CA ALA A 86 8.19 0.46 12.31
C ALA A 86 7.67 -0.15 13.62
N ASP A 87 8.06 0.45 14.74
CA ASP A 87 7.70 0.00 16.08
C ASP A 87 7.63 1.20 17.04
N GLU A 88 7.75 0.96 18.35
CA GLU A 88 7.77 1.99 19.40
C GLU A 88 8.89 3.03 19.22
N ASN A 89 9.96 2.69 18.50
CA ASN A 89 11.08 3.59 18.20
C ASN A 89 10.89 4.34 16.86
N GLY A 90 9.71 4.24 16.23
CA GLY A 90 9.38 4.88 14.95
C GLY A 90 9.73 4.05 13.72
N TYR A 91 9.69 4.67 12.54
CA TYR A 91 10.03 4.04 11.25
C TYR A 91 11.53 4.09 10.99
N ARG A 92 12.12 2.98 10.51
CA ARG A 92 13.54 2.88 10.16
C ARG A 92 13.75 1.96 8.96
N VAL A 93 14.74 2.29 8.13
CA VAL A 93 15.33 1.36 7.16
C VAL A 93 16.38 0.52 7.88
N VAL A 94 16.24 -0.80 7.82
CA VAL A 94 17.15 -1.75 8.49
C VAL A 94 18.19 -2.33 7.55
N LYS A 95 17.92 -2.33 6.25
CA LYS A 95 18.83 -2.80 5.21
C LYS A 95 18.48 -2.17 3.85
N GLU A 96 19.48 -1.86 3.07
CA GLU A 96 19.35 -1.47 1.67
C GLU A 96 20.38 -2.24 0.84
N ASP A 97 19.90 -2.88 -0.22
CA ASP A 97 20.73 -3.54 -1.22
C ASP A 97 20.52 -2.81 -2.55
N THR A 98 21.60 -2.42 -3.23
CA THR A 98 21.55 -1.89 -4.60
C THR A 98 22.51 -2.68 -5.46
N GLN A 99 22.04 -3.12 -6.63
CA GLN A 99 22.80 -3.85 -7.62
C GLN A 99 22.68 -3.16 -8.98
N GLU A 100 23.79 -2.96 -9.67
CA GLU A 100 23.81 -2.60 -11.08
C GLU A 100 23.56 -3.87 -11.90
N ILE A 101 22.56 -3.84 -12.78
CA ILE A 101 22.04 -5.04 -13.47
C ILE A 101 22.07 -4.93 -15.00
N GLY A 102 22.39 -3.77 -15.56
CA GLY A 102 22.45 -3.58 -17.00
C GLY A 102 22.70 -2.13 -17.42
N ASP A 103 22.71 -1.93 -18.73
CA ASP A 103 22.90 -0.61 -19.37
C ASP A 103 21.56 0.05 -19.73
N GLY A 104 20.46 -0.41 -19.11
CA GLY A 104 19.13 0.14 -19.26
C GLY A 104 18.10 -0.86 -19.74
N PRO A 105 16.83 -0.44 -19.73
CA PRO A 105 15.73 -1.32 -20.08
C PRO A 105 15.81 -1.75 -21.55
N GLN A 106 15.77 -3.04 -21.79
CA GLN A 106 15.63 -3.60 -23.13
C GLN A 106 14.15 -3.81 -23.42
N PHE A 107 13.71 -3.31 -24.57
CA PHE A 107 12.34 -3.51 -25.02
C PHE A 107 12.19 -4.89 -25.67
N ASP A 108 11.24 -5.69 -25.18
CA ASP A 108 10.83 -6.94 -25.81
C ASP A 108 9.36 -6.87 -26.22
N GLU A 109 9.12 -6.84 -27.53
CA GLU A 109 7.77 -6.83 -28.10
C GLU A 109 6.98 -8.12 -27.81
N ASN A 110 7.69 -9.23 -27.56
CA ASN A 110 7.11 -10.51 -27.17
C ASN A 110 7.06 -10.69 -25.65
N GLY A 111 7.53 -9.68 -24.90
CA GLY A 111 7.55 -9.66 -23.45
C GLY A 111 6.15 -9.73 -22.84
N GLU A 112 6.12 -10.16 -21.59
CA GLU A 112 4.89 -10.28 -20.81
C GLU A 112 5.08 -9.59 -19.45
N ALA A 113 4.14 -8.71 -19.11
CA ALA A 113 4.05 -8.11 -17.80
C ALA A 113 3.10 -8.91 -16.93
N THR A 114 3.62 -9.56 -15.89
CA THR A 114 2.85 -10.33 -14.93
C THR A 114 2.55 -9.49 -13.69
N VAL A 115 1.31 -9.53 -13.21
CA VAL A 115 0.88 -8.89 -11.97
C VAL A 115 0.25 -9.94 -11.06
N GLU A 116 0.71 -10.00 -9.81
CA GLU A 116 0.14 -10.85 -8.78
C GLU A 116 0.20 -10.17 -7.41
N GLY A 117 -0.70 -10.55 -6.50
CA GLY A 117 -0.68 -10.02 -5.15
C GLY A 117 -1.60 -10.80 -4.22
N SER A 118 -1.47 -10.56 -2.91
CA SER A 118 -2.18 -11.37 -1.90
C SER A 118 -3.71 -11.30 -1.99
N LEU A 119 -4.25 -10.22 -2.57
CA LEU A 119 -5.70 -9.97 -2.66
C LEU A 119 -6.22 -9.96 -4.10
N ILE A 120 -5.38 -10.26 -5.08
CA ILE A 120 -5.74 -10.24 -6.51
C ILE A 120 -5.24 -11.52 -7.20
N PRO A 121 -5.99 -12.06 -8.18
CA PRO A 121 -5.48 -13.17 -8.96
C PRO A 121 -4.27 -12.73 -9.79
N LYS A 122 -3.44 -13.69 -10.14
CA LYS A 122 -2.37 -13.51 -11.12
C LYS A 122 -2.99 -13.26 -12.50
N TYR A 123 -2.56 -12.21 -13.17
CA TYR A 123 -2.88 -11.94 -14.57
C TYR A 123 -1.65 -11.42 -15.30
N SER A 124 -1.75 -11.37 -16.62
CA SER A 124 -0.68 -10.87 -17.45
C SER A 124 -1.16 -9.98 -18.58
N ILE A 125 -0.24 -9.13 -19.02
CA ILE A 125 -0.45 -8.13 -20.07
C ILE A 125 0.64 -8.37 -21.11
N ARG A 126 0.23 -8.39 -22.38
CA ARG A 126 1.12 -8.40 -23.54
C ARG A 126 0.76 -7.24 -24.44
N LEU A 127 1.70 -6.81 -25.27
CA LEU A 127 1.43 -5.82 -26.30
C LEU A 127 0.46 -6.38 -27.33
N ASP A 128 -0.47 -5.54 -27.77
CA ASP A 128 -1.27 -5.83 -28.95
C ASP A 128 -0.41 -5.52 -30.18
N THR A 129 0.00 -6.56 -30.90
CA THR A 129 0.82 -6.43 -32.10
C THR A 129 -0.01 -6.32 -33.38
N SER A 130 -1.34 -6.20 -33.27
CA SER A 130 -2.25 -6.10 -34.42
C SER A 130 -2.37 -4.68 -34.97
N ASP A 131 -1.97 -3.67 -34.20
CA ASP A 131 -1.87 -2.28 -34.63
C ASP A 131 -0.40 -1.88 -34.86
N ASN A 132 -0.16 -0.96 -35.78
CA ASN A 132 1.15 -0.41 -36.11
C ASN A 132 1.53 0.79 -35.22
N GLU A 133 0.74 1.10 -34.18
CA GLU A 133 1.03 2.19 -33.26
C GLU A 133 2.19 1.81 -32.33
N LYS A 134 3.13 2.76 -32.12
CA LYS A 134 4.20 2.55 -31.14
C LYS A 134 3.63 2.64 -29.73
N HIS A 135 3.52 1.50 -29.06
CA HIS A 135 3.04 1.42 -27.68
C HIS A 135 4.12 1.70 -26.61
N TYR A 136 5.31 2.13 -27.02
CA TYR A 136 6.40 2.51 -26.12
C TYR A 136 6.84 3.96 -26.36
N LYS A 137 7.29 4.63 -25.29
CA LYS A 137 7.98 5.92 -25.41
C LYS A 137 9.42 5.65 -25.82
N ASP A 138 9.83 6.16 -26.99
CA ASP A 138 11.22 6.05 -27.43
C ASP A 138 12.10 6.91 -26.50
N ALA A 139 12.86 6.24 -25.62
CA ALA A 139 13.74 6.90 -24.66
C ALA A 139 14.89 7.68 -25.35
N ARG A 140 15.10 7.49 -26.66
CA ARG A 140 16.17 8.11 -27.45
C ARG A 140 15.80 9.44 -28.09
N THR A 141 14.52 9.81 -28.10
CA THR A 141 14.08 11.14 -28.55
C THR A 141 13.99 12.09 -27.36
N ARG A 142 15.10 12.77 -27.07
CA ARG A 142 15.10 14.08 -26.41
C ARG A 142 15.21 15.17 -27.45
#